data_AF-A0A950TTV4-F1
#
_entry.id   AF-A0A950TTV4-F1
#
_cell.length_a   1.000
_cell.length_b   1.000
_cell.length_c   1.000
_cell.angle_alpha   90.00
_cell.angle_beta   90.00
_cell.angle_gamma   90.00
#
_symmetry.space_group_name_H-M   'P 1'
#
loop_
_entity.id
_entity.type
_entity.pdbx_description
1 polymer ?
#
loop_
_entity_poly.entity_id
_entity_poly.type
_entity_poly.pdbx_seq_one_letter_code
_entity_poly.pdbx_strand_id
1 'polypeptide(L)'
;TRLSPLIGTIEAAALRELPIRALTELIVTTFIKEIYGTRRRDVIRLIISEGTRFPELAQFYYHEVIGRVLPVLRQRLRLAVERGELSHDALARFPQLLVAPALMAILWNGLFGRLEPLDVSALMSAHLELLFGEGSAS
;
A
#
# COMPACT_ATOMS: atom_id res chain seq x y z
N THR A 1 19.71 -1.48 4.79
CA THR A 1 19.36 -1.68 6.23
C THR A 1 18.43 -0.60 6.83
N ARG A 2 17.54 0.08 6.06
CA ARG A 2 16.58 1.10 6.59
C ARG A 2 15.09 0.84 6.24
N LEU A 3 14.75 -0.36 5.76
CA LEU A 3 13.36 -0.74 5.47
C LEU A 3 12.67 -1.35 6.71
N SER A 4 13.42 -2.10 7.52
CA SER A 4 12.92 -2.78 8.72
C SER A 4 12.11 -1.89 9.69
N PRO A 5 12.51 -0.64 10.00
CA PRO A 5 11.73 0.23 10.91
C PRO A 5 10.35 0.64 10.36
N LEU A 6 10.24 0.86 9.05
CA LEU A 6 8.99 1.23 8.41
C LEU A 6 8.03 0.03 8.36
N ILE A 7 8.57 -1.14 8.04
CA ILE A 7 7.81 -2.39 8.03
C ILE A 7 7.28 -2.72 9.43
N GLY A 8 8.12 -2.59 10.45
CA GLY A 8 7.68 -2.71 11.84
C GLY A 8 6.58 -1.71 12.22
N THR A 9 6.60 -0.51 11.66
CA THR A 9 5.54 0.50 11.88
C THR A 9 4.21 0.07 11.25
N ILE A 10 4.23 -0.48 10.03
CA ILE A 10 3.03 -0.99 9.35
C ILE A 10 2.48 -2.23 10.06
N GLU A 11 3.36 -3.15 10.45
CA GLU A 11 3.00 -4.33 11.25
C GLU A 11 2.32 -3.90 12.56
N ALA A 12 2.94 -2.98 13.30
CA ALA A 12 2.37 -2.46 14.55
C ALA A 12 1.04 -1.72 14.33
N ALA A 13 0.92 -0.92 13.26
CA ALA A 13 -0.31 -0.22 12.94
C ALA A 13 -1.46 -1.18 12.63
N ALA A 14 -1.21 -2.24 11.87
CA ALA A 14 -2.20 -3.24 11.51
C ALA A 14 -2.69 -4.08 12.71
N LEU A 15 -1.90 -4.16 13.77
CA LEU A 15 -2.28 -4.80 15.04
C LEU A 15 -3.12 -3.89 15.94
N ARG A 16 -3.25 -2.59 15.64
CA ARG A 16 -4.09 -1.68 16.42
C ARG A 16 -5.56 -1.94 16.13
N GLU A 17 -6.39 -1.85 17.17
CA GLU A 17 -7.85 -1.92 17.06
C GLU A 17 -8.45 -0.60 16.57
N LEU A 18 -8.08 -0.18 15.36
CA LEU A 18 -8.65 0.97 14.66
C LEU A 18 -9.75 0.52 13.70
N PRO A 19 -10.81 1.30 13.45
CA PRO A 19 -11.71 1.06 12.31
C PRO A 19 -10.92 0.92 11.02
N ILE A 20 -11.37 0.03 10.11
CA ILE A 20 -10.60 -0.35 8.93
C ILE A 20 -10.33 0.84 7.98
N ARG A 21 -11.27 1.79 7.93
CA ARG A 21 -11.10 3.05 7.20
C ARG A 21 -9.92 3.84 7.74
N ALA A 22 -9.88 4.09 9.07
CA ALA A 22 -8.80 4.81 9.73
C ALA A 22 -7.44 4.10 9.59
N LEU A 23 -7.42 2.76 9.68
CA LEU A 23 -6.20 2.00 9.41
C LEU A 23 -5.71 2.19 7.98
N THR A 24 -6.63 2.17 7.01
CA THR A 24 -6.28 2.34 5.60
C THR A 24 -5.72 3.74 5.33
N GLU A 25 -6.35 4.79 5.86
CA GLU A 25 -5.85 6.16 5.79
C GLU A 25 -4.45 6.31 6.39
N LEU A 26 -4.18 5.65 7.52
CA LEU A 26 -2.86 5.63 8.15
C LEU A 26 -1.82 4.94 7.24
N ILE A 27 -2.16 3.80 6.63
CA ILE A 27 -1.29 3.09 5.69
C ILE A 27 -0.97 3.98 4.49
N VAL A 28 -1.99 4.62 3.91
CA VAL A 28 -1.84 5.51 2.75
C VAL A 28 -0.95 6.71 3.09
N THR A 29 -1.23 7.40 4.18
CA THR A 29 -0.45 8.57 4.62
C THR A 29 1.01 8.18 4.88
N THR A 30 1.22 7.03 5.51
CA THR A 30 2.55 6.49 5.78
C THR A 30 3.27 6.14 4.47
N PHE A 31 2.57 5.53 3.50
CA PHE A 31 3.14 5.22 2.20
C PHE A 31 3.60 6.50 1.49
N ILE A 32 2.74 7.52 1.41
CA ILE A 32 3.06 8.78 0.75
C ILE A 32 4.29 9.41 1.39
N LYS A 33 4.32 9.53 2.71
CA LYS A 33 5.41 10.19 3.44
C LYS A 33 6.71 9.41 3.38
N GLU A 34 6.67 8.13 3.75
CA GLU A 34 7.88 7.34 4.04
C GLU A 34 8.43 6.60 2.81
N ILE A 35 7.58 6.35 1.81
CA ILE A 35 7.95 5.63 0.59
C ILE A 35 7.97 6.58 -0.60
N TYR A 36 6.84 7.17 -0.95
CA TYR A 36 6.72 7.99 -2.16
C TYR A 36 7.52 9.29 -2.07
N GLY A 37 7.55 9.94 -0.90
CA GLY A 37 8.33 11.15 -0.65
C GLY A 37 9.84 10.92 -0.51
N THR A 38 10.32 9.68 -0.60
CA THR A 38 11.73 9.32 -0.37
C THR A 38 12.31 8.54 -1.53
N ARG A 39 13.64 8.29 -1.51
CA ARG A 39 14.31 7.42 -2.47
C ARG A 39 13.86 5.95 -2.42
N ARG A 40 13.02 5.55 -1.45
CA ARG A 40 12.47 4.19 -1.40
C ARG A 40 11.57 3.87 -2.59
N ARG A 41 10.89 4.87 -3.18
CA ARG A 41 10.13 4.66 -4.42
C ARG A 41 10.99 4.16 -5.58
N ASP A 42 12.26 4.58 -5.63
CA ASP A 42 13.18 4.19 -6.70
C ASP A 42 13.57 2.71 -6.57
N VAL A 43 13.67 2.21 -5.34
CA VAL A 43 13.85 0.78 -5.06
C VAL A 43 12.64 -0.01 -5.53
N ILE A 44 11.42 0.45 -5.23
CA ILE A 44 10.19 -0.19 -5.72
C ILE A 44 10.18 -0.24 -7.25
N ARG A 45 10.49 0.88 -7.91
CA ARG A 45 10.57 0.94 -9.37
C ARG A 45 11.63 -0.02 -9.92
N LEU A 46 12.79 -0.11 -9.29
CA LEU A 46 13.83 -1.07 -9.66
C LEU A 46 13.33 -2.51 -9.56
N ILE A 47 12.68 -2.89 -8.46
CA ILE A 47 12.12 -4.24 -8.29
C ILE A 47 11.08 -4.55 -9.36
N ILE A 48 10.19 -3.60 -9.68
CA ILE A 48 9.16 -3.79 -10.71
C ILE A 48 9.78 -3.95 -12.11
N SER A 49 10.80 -3.14 -12.44
CA SER A 49 11.41 -3.13 -13.77
C SER A 49 12.40 -4.27 -14.02
N GLU A 50 13.17 -4.65 -12.99
CA GLU A 50 14.30 -5.56 -13.15
C GLU A 50 14.09 -6.91 -12.43
N GLY A 51 13.07 -7.04 -11.58
CA GLY A 51 12.86 -8.25 -10.77
C GLY A 51 12.58 -9.53 -11.58
N THR A 52 12.05 -9.40 -12.81
CA THR A 52 11.88 -10.54 -13.73
C THR A 52 13.20 -11.00 -14.33
N ARG A 53 14.14 -10.07 -14.55
CA ARG A 53 15.48 -10.35 -15.09
C ARG A 53 16.45 -10.85 -14.02
N PHE A 54 16.28 -10.36 -12.79
CA PHE A 54 17.11 -10.73 -11.63
C PHE A 54 16.21 -11.27 -10.50
N PRO A 55 15.81 -12.56 -10.56
CA PRO A 55 14.87 -13.15 -9.62
C PRO A 55 15.29 -13.03 -8.15
N GLU A 56 16.59 -12.99 -7.87
CA GLU A 56 17.13 -12.83 -6.53
C GLU A 56 16.72 -11.49 -5.90
N LEU A 57 16.62 -10.42 -6.70
CA LEU A 57 16.15 -9.12 -6.23
C LEU A 57 14.68 -9.18 -5.82
N ALA A 58 13.84 -9.81 -6.66
CA ALA A 58 12.42 -9.98 -6.38
C ALA A 58 12.20 -10.87 -5.15
N GLN A 59 12.94 -11.97 -5.02
CA GLN A 59 12.88 -12.86 -3.87
C GLN A 59 13.30 -12.15 -2.59
N PHE A 60 14.42 -11.43 -2.60
CA PHE A 60 14.88 -10.66 -1.44
C PHE A 60 13.82 -9.64 -1.02
N TYR A 61 13.30 -8.85 -1.95
CA TYR A 61 12.27 -7.86 -1.66
C TYR A 61 10.98 -8.51 -1.14
N TYR A 62 10.60 -9.66 -1.70
CA TYR A 62 9.45 -10.42 -1.21
C TYR A 62 9.65 -10.82 0.26
N HIS A 63 10.75 -11.49 0.61
CA HIS A 63 10.97 -11.98 1.98
C HIS A 63 11.10 -10.83 3.00
N GLU A 64 11.83 -9.77 2.65
CA GLU A 64 12.15 -8.68 3.58
C GLU A 64 11.02 -7.67 3.77
N VAL A 65 10.10 -7.57 2.79
CA VAL A 65 9.08 -6.52 2.76
C VAL A 65 7.69 -7.11 2.64
N ILE A 66 7.42 -7.79 1.53
CA ILE A 66 6.07 -8.20 1.16
C ILE A 66 5.55 -9.33 2.06
N GLY A 67 6.39 -10.35 2.30
CA GLY A 67 6.08 -11.50 3.13
C GLY A 67 5.86 -11.16 4.61
N ARG A 68 6.35 -10.00 5.05
CA ARG A 68 6.15 -9.47 6.41
C ARG A 68 4.83 -8.71 6.54
N VAL A 69 4.53 -7.84 5.58
CA VAL A 69 3.36 -6.95 5.64
C VAL A 69 2.07 -7.65 5.22
N LEU A 70 2.09 -8.44 4.14
CA LEU A 70 0.85 -9.00 3.56
C LEU A 70 0.07 -9.92 4.50
N PRO A 71 0.69 -10.82 5.27
CA PRO A 71 -0.07 -11.70 6.17
C PRO A 71 -0.85 -10.91 7.23
N VAL A 72 -0.21 -9.90 7.82
CA VAL A 72 -0.83 -9.06 8.86
C VAL A 72 -1.99 -8.25 8.29
N LEU A 73 -1.80 -7.60 7.13
CA LEU A 73 -2.87 -6.87 6.46
C LEU A 73 -4.03 -7.79 6.07
N ARG A 74 -3.74 -8.97 5.52
CA ARG A 74 -4.77 -9.93 5.11
C ARG A 74 -5.61 -10.37 6.31
N GLN A 75 -4.98 -10.66 7.45
CA GLN A 75 -5.70 -11.01 8.67
C GLN A 75 -6.59 -9.86 9.14
N ARG A 76 -6.06 -8.64 9.20
CA ARG A 76 -6.83 -7.47 9.65
C ARG A 76 -8.01 -7.15 8.75
N LEU A 77 -7.85 -7.30 7.43
CA LEU A 77 -8.91 -7.10 6.44
C LEU A 77 -9.97 -8.19 6.51
N ARG A 78 -9.60 -9.45 6.75
CA ARG A 78 -10.58 -10.54 7.01
C ARG A 78 -11.45 -10.23 8.23
N LEU A 79 -10.83 -9.83 9.35
CA LEU A 79 -11.58 -9.42 10.54
C LEU A 79 -12.51 -8.25 10.27
N ALA A 80 -12.10 -7.28 9.44
CA ALA A 80 -12.95 -6.17 9.05
C ALA A 80 -14.18 -6.63 8.24
N VAL A 81 -14.02 -7.61 7.35
CA VAL A 81 -15.16 -8.23 6.64
C VAL A 81 -16.09 -8.95 7.60
N GLU A 82 -15.54 -9.77 8.51
CA GLU A 82 -16.33 -10.51 9.52
C GLU A 82 -17.12 -9.58 10.44
N ARG A 83 -16.56 -8.40 10.75
CA ARG A 83 -17.21 -7.35 11.56
C ARG A 83 -18.17 -6.46 10.78
N GLY A 84 -18.31 -6.67 9.46
CA GLY A 84 -19.15 -5.84 8.60
C GLY A 84 -18.60 -4.42 8.33
N GLU A 85 -17.32 -4.15 8.66
CA GLU A 85 -16.67 -2.87 8.38
C GLU A 85 -16.37 -2.69 6.87
N LEU A 86 -16.33 -3.80 6.11
CA LEU A 86 -16.14 -3.82 4.66
C LEU A 86 -17.37 -4.44 3.99
N SER A 87 -17.91 -3.75 2.99
CA SER A 87 -19.08 -4.23 2.21
C SER A 87 -18.77 -5.45 1.33
N HIS A 88 -17.51 -5.64 0.96
CA HIS A 88 -17.04 -6.72 0.09
C HIS A 88 -15.70 -7.29 0.56
N ASP A 89 -15.45 -8.56 0.26
CA ASP A 89 -14.23 -9.28 0.66
C ASP A 89 -13.00 -8.97 -0.22
N ALA A 90 -13.16 -8.12 -1.25
CA ALA A 90 -12.14 -7.90 -2.27
C ALA A 90 -10.80 -7.45 -1.68
N LEU A 91 -10.81 -6.55 -0.69
CA LEU A 91 -9.59 -6.12 0.00
C LEU A 91 -8.97 -7.26 0.84
N ALA A 92 -9.77 -8.15 1.43
CA ALA A 92 -9.25 -9.30 2.15
C ALA A 92 -8.61 -10.33 1.21
N ARG A 93 -9.16 -10.53 0.00
CA ARG A 93 -8.56 -11.39 -1.04
C ARG A 93 -7.32 -10.76 -1.65
N PHE A 94 -7.36 -9.45 -1.89
CA PHE A 94 -6.31 -8.69 -2.58
C PHE A 94 -5.90 -7.44 -1.78
N PRO A 95 -5.14 -7.57 -0.68
CA PRO A 95 -4.67 -6.43 0.11
C PRO A 95 -3.83 -5.42 -0.68
N GLN A 96 -3.25 -5.85 -1.81
CA GLN A 96 -2.50 -5.01 -2.74
C GLN A 96 -3.32 -3.83 -3.26
N LEU A 97 -4.65 -3.98 -3.34
CA LEU A 97 -5.56 -2.91 -3.75
C LEU A 97 -5.41 -1.67 -2.88
N LEU A 98 -5.00 -1.77 -1.61
CA LEU A 98 -4.82 -0.60 -0.74
C LEU A 98 -3.74 0.37 -1.24
N VAL A 99 -2.71 -0.12 -1.93
CA VAL A 99 -1.54 0.67 -2.38
C VAL A 99 -1.35 0.63 -3.90
N ALA A 100 -2.21 -0.07 -4.63
CA ALA A 100 -2.19 -0.17 -6.08
C ALA A 100 -2.09 1.20 -6.80
N PRO A 101 -2.92 2.21 -6.50
CA PRO A 101 -2.75 3.57 -7.05
C PRO A 101 -1.36 4.17 -6.81
N ALA A 102 -0.76 3.95 -5.65
CA ALA A 102 0.57 4.48 -5.36
C ALA A 102 1.65 3.82 -6.23
N LEU A 103 1.55 2.50 -6.44
CA LEU A 103 2.45 1.78 -7.35
C LEU A 103 2.29 2.26 -8.79
N MET A 104 1.05 2.45 -9.24
CA MET A 104 0.76 3.05 -10.54
C MET A 104 1.41 4.44 -10.65
N ALA A 105 1.26 5.29 -9.63
CA ALA A 105 1.85 6.62 -9.64
C ALA A 105 3.38 6.64 -9.65
N ILE A 106 4.04 5.68 -8.99
CA ILE A 106 5.51 5.51 -9.08
C ILE A 106 5.92 5.25 -10.53
N LEU A 107 5.20 4.39 -11.24
CA LEU A 107 5.48 4.09 -12.64
C LEU A 107 5.15 5.29 -13.54
N TRP A 108 3.95 5.87 -13.39
CA TRP A 108 3.49 7.01 -14.17
C TRP A 108 4.43 8.20 -14.06
N ASN A 109 4.69 8.69 -12.85
CA ASN A 109 5.57 9.83 -12.66
C ASN A 109 7.03 9.51 -13.00
N GLY A 110 7.42 8.24 -12.88
CA GLY A 110 8.73 7.77 -13.31
C GLY A 110 8.96 7.83 -14.83
N LEU A 111 7.90 7.63 -15.63
CA LEU A 111 7.94 7.60 -17.09
C LEU A 111 7.50 8.92 -17.72
N PHE A 112 6.39 9.47 -17.26
CA PHE A 112 5.66 10.56 -17.88
C PHE A 112 5.56 11.81 -17.02
N GLY A 113 6.09 11.81 -15.78
CA GLY A 113 5.91 12.92 -14.85
C GLY A 113 6.47 14.27 -15.32
N ARG A 114 7.36 14.29 -16.32
CA ARG A 114 7.81 15.54 -16.99
C ARG A 114 6.81 16.10 -17.98
N LEU A 115 5.93 15.26 -18.52
CA LEU A 115 4.90 15.60 -19.51
C LEU A 115 3.57 15.84 -18.82
N GLU A 116 3.19 14.93 -17.91
CA GLU A 116 1.91 14.95 -17.20
C GLU A 116 2.11 14.45 -15.76
N PRO A 117 2.41 15.37 -14.80
CA PRO A 117 2.62 15.00 -13.42
C PRO A 117 1.31 14.55 -12.76
N LEU A 118 1.37 13.43 -12.05
CA LEU A 118 0.25 12.86 -11.31
C LEU A 118 0.36 13.18 -9.81
N ASP A 119 -0.67 13.82 -9.25
CA ASP A 119 -0.77 14.04 -7.81
C ASP A 119 -1.13 12.73 -7.11
N VAL A 120 -0.16 12.18 -6.39
CA VAL A 120 -0.31 10.89 -5.71
C VAL A 120 -1.19 11.01 -4.48
N SER A 121 -1.17 12.13 -3.77
CA SER A 121 -2.03 12.32 -2.61
C SER A 121 -3.49 12.36 -3.03
N ALA A 122 -3.80 13.14 -4.07
CA ALA A 122 -5.15 13.22 -4.63
C ALA A 122 -5.62 11.85 -5.20
N LEU A 123 -4.74 11.15 -5.92
CA LEU A 123 -5.03 9.82 -6.45
C LEU A 123 -5.37 8.81 -5.34
N MET A 124 -4.59 8.81 -4.26
CA MET A 124 -4.82 7.91 -3.14
C MET A 124 -6.14 8.23 -2.43
N SER A 125 -6.45 9.51 -2.19
CA SER A 125 -7.72 9.92 -1.59
C SER A 125 -8.92 9.46 -2.42
N ALA A 126 -8.90 9.71 -3.74
CA ALA A 126 -9.94 9.27 -4.65
C ALA A 126 -10.10 7.73 -4.62
N HIS A 127 -8.98 7.00 -4.52
CA HIS A 127 -9.04 5.54 -4.41
C HIS A 127 -9.68 5.06 -3.11
N LEU A 128 -9.45 5.73 -1.99
CA LEU A 128 -10.12 5.39 -0.72
C LEU A 128 -11.62 5.67 -0.77
N GLU A 129 -12.02 6.77 -1.40
CA GLU A 129 -13.43 7.07 -1.65
C GLU A 129 -14.09 5.96 -2.48
N LEU A 130 -13.43 5.47 -3.53
CA LEU A 130 -13.92 4.35 -4.34
C LEU A 130 -14.01 3.03 -3.55
N LEU A 131 -13.04 2.74 -2.69
CA LEU A 131 -13.00 1.49 -1.92
C LEU A 131 -14.09 1.41 -0.86
N PHE A 132 -14.45 2.53 -0.25
CA PHE A 132 -15.41 2.57 0.85
C PHE A 132 -16.77 3.20 0.48
N GLY A 133 -16.89 3.77 -0.73
CA GLY A 133 -18.06 4.51 -1.18
C GLY A 133 -18.19 5.89 -0.51
N GLU A 134 -19.10 6.71 -1.03
CA GLU A 134 -19.43 8.06 -0.53
C GLU A 134 -20.17 8.07 0.84
N GLY A 135 -20.24 6.94 1.56
CA GLY A 135 -21.22 6.75 2.63
C GLY A 135 -20.78 6.13 3.95
N SER A 136 -19.50 5.84 4.21
CA SER A 136 -19.10 5.29 5.54
C SER A 136 -18.77 6.34 6.59
N ALA A 137 -19.22 7.58 6.41
CA ALA A 137 -19.36 8.53 7.50
C ALA A 137 -20.75 8.34 8.15
N SER A 138 -20.92 7.24 8.88
CA SER A 138 -21.97 7.11 9.89
C SER A 138 -21.45 6.27 11.06
#